data_AF-A0A9E4IEZ5-F1
#
_entry.id   AF-A0A9E4IEZ5-F1
#
_cell.length_a   1.000
_cell.length_b   1.000
_cell.length_c   1.000
_cell.angle_alpha   90.00
_cell.angle_beta   90.00
_cell.angle_gamma   90.00
#
_symmetry.space_group_name_H-M   'P 1'
#
loop_
_entity.id
_entity.type
_entity.pdbx_description
1 polymer ?
#
loop_
_entity_poly.entity_id
_entity_poly.type
_entity_poly.pdbx_seq_one_letter_code
_entity_poly.pdbx_strand_id
1 'polypeptide(L)'
;MTGMDKLIADLKTAYADRNPRSEAAFQRALAVMPGGNSRTQLYFEPFPFYVDHAEGAYLHDLDGHRYLDVVNNYTSLIHGHPDAETARVIAEQAARGTAHAAPSPSEIELAEEITSRVASMEKVRFTNSGSEAVLYAIRLARHATGRPDVIKVEGGYHGGNESVQVSVKRLGADQPAALPEEGVPESVASATHVIPFDDIDEAVRLIGEHGATSAALIVEPIQGFGGGLRPPEGYLEAISKAAADTGTLVILDEIQTLRYAYGGIQQTLGLTPD
;
A
#
# COMPACT_ATOMS: atom_id res chain seq x y z
N MET A 1 -14.45 -34.88 2.23
CA MET A 1 -14.89 -33.58 1.68
C MET A 1 -16.14 -33.17 2.40
N THR A 2 -16.10 -32.01 3.06
CA THR A 2 -17.29 -31.32 3.55
C THR A 2 -18.17 -30.88 2.38
N GLY A 3 -19.42 -30.51 2.64
CA GLY A 3 -20.28 -29.92 1.60
C GLY A 3 -19.70 -28.62 1.01
N MET A 4 -18.93 -27.88 1.81
CA MET A 4 -18.23 -26.67 1.38
C MET A 4 -17.09 -26.98 0.40
N ASP A 5 -16.27 -27.99 0.68
CA ASP A 5 -15.14 -28.37 -0.19
C ASP A 5 -15.64 -28.77 -1.58
N LYS A 6 -16.74 -29.53 -1.62
CA LYS A 6 -17.36 -29.93 -2.89
C LYS A 6 -17.88 -28.72 -3.66
N LEU A 7 -18.59 -27.81 -3.00
CA LEU A 7 -19.10 -26.59 -3.64
C LEU A 7 -17.95 -25.75 -4.22
N ILE A 8 -16.84 -25.58 -3.48
CA ILE A 8 -15.66 -24.84 -3.96
C ILE A 8 -15.06 -25.54 -5.20
N ALA A 9 -14.93 -26.86 -5.18
CA ALA A 9 -14.41 -27.61 -6.33
C ALA A 9 -15.32 -27.47 -7.57
N ASP A 10 -16.63 -27.56 -7.38
CA ASP A 10 -17.62 -27.39 -8.45
C ASP A 10 -17.55 -25.95 -9.03
N LEU A 11 -17.40 -24.93 -8.18
CA LEU A 11 -17.24 -23.53 -8.60
C LEU A 11 -15.92 -23.29 -9.35
N LYS A 12 -14.81 -23.86 -8.90
CA LYS A 12 -13.51 -23.77 -9.59
C LYS A 12 -13.57 -24.41 -10.98
N THR A 13 -14.26 -25.55 -11.10
CA THR A 13 -14.44 -26.25 -12.38
C THR A 13 -15.31 -25.41 -13.33
N ALA A 14 -16.47 -24.94 -12.87
CA ALA A 14 -17.35 -24.09 -13.67
C ALA A 14 -16.69 -22.75 -14.06
N TYR A 15 -15.81 -22.21 -13.21
CA TYR A 15 -14.98 -21.06 -13.53
C TYR A 15 -13.99 -21.39 -14.65
N ALA A 16 -13.25 -22.49 -14.55
CA ALA A 16 -12.28 -22.89 -15.58
C ALA A 16 -12.94 -23.11 -16.95
N ASP A 17 -14.07 -23.84 -16.98
CA ASP A 17 -14.82 -24.13 -18.21
C ASP A 17 -15.29 -22.86 -18.94
N ARG A 18 -15.55 -21.79 -18.18
CA ARG A 18 -15.98 -20.49 -18.72
C ARG A 18 -14.83 -19.59 -19.16
N ASN A 19 -13.58 -19.86 -18.75
CA ASN A 19 -12.43 -18.99 -18.98
C ASN A 19 -11.26 -19.70 -19.70
N PRO A 20 -11.50 -20.41 -20.82
CA PRO A 20 -10.46 -21.21 -21.49
C PRO A 20 -9.30 -20.36 -22.06
N ARG A 21 -9.53 -19.11 -22.47
CA ARG A 21 -8.47 -18.23 -22.99
C ARG A 21 -7.59 -17.70 -21.86
N SER A 22 -8.18 -17.34 -20.73
CA SER A 22 -7.44 -16.98 -19.53
C SER A 22 -6.63 -18.16 -18.98
N GLU A 23 -7.17 -19.37 -18.99
CA GLU A 23 -6.44 -20.58 -18.61
C GLU A 23 -5.21 -20.80 -19.51
N ALA A 24 -5.39 -20.72 -20.83
CA ALA A 24 -4.31 -20.85 -21.78
C ALA A 24 -3.22 -19.76 -21.61
N ALA A 25 -3.62 -18.52 -21.28
CA ALA A 25 -2.69 -17.45 -20.96
C ALA A 25 -1.91 -17.75 -19.66
N PHE A 26 -2.58 -18.26 -18.63
CA PHE A 26 -1.94 -18.66 -17.38
C PHE A 26 -0.94 -19.82 -17.58
N GLN A 27 -1.26 -20.81 -18.42
CA GLN A 27 -0.31 -21.89 -18.75
C GLN A 27 0.96 -21.36 -19.43
N ARG A 28 0.82 -20.37 -20.32
CA ARG A 28 1.98 -19.69 -20.91
C ARG A 28 2.77 -18.90 -19.86
N ALA A 29 2.06 -18.24 -18.93
CA ALA A 29 2.68 -17.49 -17.85
C ALA A 29 3.49 -18.40 -16.91
N LEU A 30 2.98 -19.57 -16.54
CA LEU A 30 3.67 -20.56 -15.71
C LEU A 30 5.02 -21.00 -16.28
N ALA A 31 5.16 -21.02 -17.61
CA ALA A 31 6.40 -21.39 -18.27
C ALA A 31 7.53 -20.35 -18.11
N VAL A 32 7.20 -19.09 -17.76
CA VAL A 32 8.16 -17.97 -17.76
C VAL A 32 8.12 -17.10 -16.51
N MET A 33 7.12 -17.26 -15.63
CA MET A 33 6.97 -16.51 -14.38
C MET A 33 6.72 -17.48 -13.22
N PRO A 34 7.38 -17.32 -12.05
CA PRO A 34 7.09 -18.10 -10.85
C PRO A 34 5.60 -18.01 -10.49
N GLY A 35 4.92 -19.16 -10.38
CA GLY A 35 3.48 -19.21 -10.12
C GLY A 35 2.62 -18.53 -11.19
N GLY A 36 3.17 -18.26 -12.38
CA GLY A 36 2.45 -17.61 -13.49
C GLY A 36 2.06 -16.16 -13.19
N ASN A 37 2.79 -15.46 -12.31
CA ASN A 37 2.39 -14.16 -11.80
C ASN A 37 3.60 -13.25 -11.50
N SER A 38 3.39 -11.93 -11.55
CA SER A 38 4.40 -10.91 -11.25
C SER A 38 3.94 -9.92 -10.15
N ARG A 39 2.75 -10.12 -9.57
CA ARG A 39 2.20 -9.35 -8.44
C ARG A 39 1.24 -10.24 -7.66
N THR A 40 1.68 -10.69 -6.48
CA THR A 40 1.02 -11.72 -5.66
C THR A 40 -0.49 -11.50 -5.51
N GLN A 41 -0.92 -10.25 -5.35
CA GLN A 41 -2.31 -9.92 -5.06
C GLN A 41 -3.27 -10.18 -6.23
N LEU A 42 -2.74 -10.32 -7.45
CA LEU A 42 -3.54 -10.63 -8.63
C LEU A 42 -3.84 -12.13 -8.76
N TYR A 43 -3.17 -12.99 -8.00
CA TYR A 43 -3.33 -14.43 -8.11
C TYR A 43 -4.49 -14.94 -7.25
N PHE A 44 -5.26 -15.87 -7.80
CA PHE A 44 -6.21 -16.71 -7.08
C PHE A 44 -6.35 -18.05 -7.80
N GLU A 45 -6.78 -19.09 -7.07
CA GLU A 45 -7.03 -20.40 -7.64
C GLU A 45 -8.38 -20.48 -8.37
N PRO A 46 -8.50 -21.26 -9.46
CA PRO A 46 -7.47 -22.12 -10.03
C PRO A 46 -6.44 -21.36 -10.89
N PHE A 47 -6.82 -20.20 -11.43
CA PHE A 47 -5.96 -19.25 -12.13
C PHE A 47 -6.69 -17.89 -12.20
N PRO A 48 -5.97 -16.76 -12.37
CA PRO A 48 -6.59 -15.46 -12.57
C PRO A 48 -7.17 -15.30 -13.98
N PHE A 49 -8.26 -14.53 -14.11
CA PHE A 49 -8.72 -14.09 -15.44
C PHE A 49 -7.75 -13.03 -15.98
N TYR A 50 -7.58 -13.00 -17.30
CA TYR A 50 -6.69 -12.06 -17.96
C TYR A 50 -7.51 -10.94 -18.61
N VAL A 51 -7.19 -9.69 -18.27
CA VAL A 51 -7.83 -8.51 -18.86
C VAL A 51 -7.36 -8.34 -20.30
N ASP A 52 -8.29 -8.15 -21.23
CA ASP A 52 -8.05 -7.76 -22.61
C ASP A 52 -7.99 -6.23 -22.74
N HIS A 53 -9.05 -5.54 -22.32
CA HIS A 53 -9.14 -4.09 -22.31
C HIS A 53 -10.10 -3.59 -21.21
N ALA A 54 -10.16 -2.28 -21.05
CA ALA A 54 -10.97 -1.65 -20.02
C ALA A 54 -11.41 -0.24 -20.44
N GLU A 55 -12.60 0.17 -20.01
CA GLU A 55 -13.16 1.49 -20.32
C GLU A 55 -14.11 1.98 -19.20
N GLY A 56 -13.94 3.24 -18.79
CA GLY A 56 -14.72 3.82 -17.69
C GLY A 56 -14.65 2.95 -16.43
N ALA A 57 -15.78 2.40 -16.00
CA ALA A 57 -15.87 1.54 -14.82
C ALA A 57 -15.84 0.03 -15.13
N TYR A 58 -15.49 -0.38 -16.35
CA TYR A 58 -15.61 -1.78 -16.77
C TYR A 58 -14.30 -2.40 -17.26
N LEU A 59 -14.10 -3.66 -16.90
CA LEU A 59 -13.05 -4.55 -17.41
C LEU A 59 -13.67 -5.55 -18.39
N HIS A 60 -12.92 -5.88 -19.43
CA HIS A 60 -13.23 -6.93 -20.38
C HIS A 60 -12.09 -7.96 -20.35
N ASP A 61 -12.40 -9.22 -20.10
CA ASP A 61 -11.39 -10.29 -20.09
C ASP A 61 -11.16 -10.90 -21.48
N LEU A 62 -10.15 -11.77 -21.59
CA LEU A 62 -9.86 -12.50 -22.82
C LEU A 62 -11.03 -13.40 -23.25
N ASP A 63 -11.90 -13.84 -22.34
CA ASP A 63 -13.02 -14.73 -22.63
C ASP A 63 -14.29 -13.97 -23.06
N GLY A 64 -14.23 -12.64 -23.11
CA GLY A 64 -15.30 -11.75 -23.57
C GLY A 64 -16.31 -11.38 -22.48
N HIS A 65 -16.04 -11.70 -21.22
CA HIS A 65 -16.85 -11.26 -20.10
C HIS A 65 -16.60 -9.79 -19.78
N ARG A 66 -17.65 -9.12 -19.27
CA ARG A 66 -17.60 -7.73 -18.83
C ARG A 66 -17.88 -7.65 -17.34
N TYR A 67 -17.00 -6.97 -16.61
CA TYR A 67 -17.06 -6.82 -15.15
C TYR A 67 -17.15 -5.35 -14.78
N LEU A 68 -17.97 -5.03 -13.77
CA LEU A 68 -17.86 -3.74 -13.08
C LEU A 68 -16.59 -3.78 -12.22
N ASP A 69 -15.64 -2.88 -12.47
CA ASP A 69 -14.41 -2.79 -11.70
C ASP A 69 -14.64 -1.98 -10.42
N VAL A 70 -14.68 -2.70 -9.29
CA VAL A 70 -14.76 -2.14 -7.94
C VAL A 70 -13.44 -2.24 -7.18
N VAL A 71 -12.38 -2.68 -7.85
CA VAL A 71 -11.01 -2.80 -7.30
C VAL A 71 -10.15 -1.63 -7.77
N ASN A 72 -10.31 -1.21 -9.03
CA ASN A 72 -9.70 -0.03 -9.63
C ASN A 72 -8.18 0.02 -9.41
N ASN A 73 -7.53 -1.12 -9.69
CA ASN A 73 -6.12 -1.35 -9.41
C ASN A 73 -5.72 -0.96 -7.97
N TYR A 74 -6.43 -1.54 -7.00
CA TYR A 74 -6.25 -1.27 -5.56
C TYR A 74 -6.32 0.23 -5.27
N THR A 75 -7.44 0.86 -5.64
CA THR A 75 -7.76 2.28 -5.39
C THR A 75 -7.04 3.32 -6.24
N SER A 76 -5.97 2.95 -6.96
CA SER A 76 -5.15 3.91 -7.73
C SER A 76 -5.91 4.58 -8.88
N LEU A 77 -6.89 3.90 -9.47
CA LEU A 77 -7.70 4.41 -10.58
C LEU A 77 -9.00 5.04 -10.07
N ILE A 78 -8.92 6.16 -9.34
CA ILE A 78 -10.10 6.83 -8.77
C ILE A 78 -11.12 7.29 -9.82
N HIS A 79 -10.66 7.59 -11.04
CA HIS A 79 -11.51 7.95 -12.18
C HIS A 79 -11.91 6.75 -13.05
N GLY A 80 -11.54 5.53 -12.65
CA GLY A 80 -11.68 4.34 -13.47
C GLY A 80 -10.60 4.24 -14.55
N HIS A 81 -10.90 3.51 -15.61
CA HIS A 81 -10.03 3.35 -16.78
C HIS A 81 -10.06 4.60 -17.65
N PRO A 82 -8.91 4.98 -18.26
CA PRO A 82 -8.71 6.30 -18.85
C PRO A 82 -9.78 6.63 -19.89
N ASP A 83 -10.34 7.84 -19.77
CA ASP A 83 -11.22 8.39 -20.79
C ASP A 83 -10.44 8.87 -22.03
N ALA A 84 -11.18 9.27 -23.06
CA ALA A 84 -10.59 9.72 -24.32
C ALA A 84 -9.69 10.96 -24.15
N GLU A 85 -9.99 11.83 -23.20
CA GLU A 85 -9.19 13.03 -22.95
C GLU A 85 -7.85 12.66 -22.30
N THR A 86 -7.88 11.86 -21.24
CA THR A 86 -6.70 11.33 -20.54
C THR A 86 -5.80 10.57 -21.49
N ALA A 87 -6.36 9.67 -22.30
CA ALA A 87 -5.61 8.91 -23.29
C ALA A 87 -4.95 9.83 -24.35
N ARG A 88 -5.67 10.86 -24.82
CA ARG A 88 -5.13 11.84 -25.76
C ARG A 88 -3.95 12.62 -25.17
N VAL A 89 -4.09 13.12 -23.94
CA VAL A 89 -3.02 13.89 -23.27
C VAL A 89 -1.77 13.03 -23.05
N ILE A 90 -1.94 11.76 -22.63
CA ILE A 90 -0.82 10.82 -22.50
C ILE A 90 -0.13 10.59 -23.86
N ALA A 91 -0.90 10.39 -24.93
CA ALA A 91 -0.36 10.18 -26.27
C ALA A 91 0.42 11.42 -26.79
N GLU A 92 -0.10 12.62 -26.54
CA GLU A 92 0.58 13.87 -26.87
C GLU A 92 1.88 14.05 -26.10
N GLN A 93 1.89 13.73 -24.81
CA GLN A 93 3.12 13.76 -24.02
C GLN A 93 4.13 12.71 -24.51
N ALA A 94 3.68 11.50 -24.84
CA ALA A 94 4.55 10.45 -25.36
C ALA A 94 5.23 10.87 -26.68
N ALA A 95 4.53 11.61 -27.55
CA ALA A 95 5.11 12.16 -28.78
C ALA A 95 6.19 13.23 -28.52
N ARG A 96 6.22 13.83 -27.33
CA ARG A 96 7.21 14.83 -26.89
C ARG A 96 8.36 14.21 -26.07
N GLY A 97 8.27 12.92 -25.75
CA GLY A 97 9.20 12.20 -24.88
C GLY A 97 8.61 11.88 -23.51
N THR A 98 8.94 10.69 -22.98
CA THR A 98 8.37 10.15 -21.74
C THR A 98 9.30 10.24 -20.54
N ALA A 99 10.61 10.40 -20.76
CA ALA A 99 11.61 10.57 -19.70
C ALA A 99 12.85 11.27 -20.25
N HIS A 100 13.50 12.09 -19.42
CA HIS A 100 14.72 12.80 -19.76
C HIS A 100 15.60 13.00 -18.52
N ALA A 101 16.92 13.09 -18.72
CA ALA A 101 17.89 13.37 -17.65
C ALA A 101 17.96 14.88 -17.31
N ALA A 102 16.79 15.49 -17.13
CA ALA A 102 16.56 16.91 -16.86
C ALA A 102 15.22 17.07 -16.11
N PRO A 103 14.98 18.18 -15.41
CA PRO A 103 13.66 18.46 -14.82
C PRO A 103 12.59 18.77 -15.89
N SER A 104 11.32 18.60 -15.56
CA SER A 104 10.16 18.95 -16.40
C SER A 104 9.26 19.94 -15.67
N PRO A 105 8.69 20.97 -16.33
CA PRO A 105 7.68 21.84 -15.72
C PRO A 105 6.50 21.09 -15.08
N SER A 106 6.11 19.93 -15.63
CA SER A 106 5.01 19.12 -15.10
C SER A 106 5.25 18.62 -13.67
N GLU A 107 6.51 18.46 -13.24
CA GLU A 107 6.81 18.06 -11.86
C GLU A 107 6.55 19.22 -10.88
N ILE A 108 6.75 20.46 -11.32
CA ILE A 108 6.45 21.65 -10.52
C ILE A 108 4.94 21.80 -10.38
N GLU A 109 4.20 21.71 -11.49
CA GLU A 109 2.74 21.83 -11.51
C GLU A 109 2.08 20.80 -10.58
N LEU A 110 2.51 19.54 -10.62
CA LEU A 110 2.00 18.50 -9.72
C LEU A 110 2.40 18.75 -8.26
N ALA A 111 3.61 19.25 -8.01
CA ALA A 111 4.05 19.57 -6.65
C ALA A 111 3.26 20.73 -6.04
N GLU A 112 2.99 21.79 -6.80
CA GLU A 112 2.14 22.90 -6.39
C GLU A 112 0.70 22.44 -6.09
N GLU A 113 0.15 21.54 -6.91
CA GLU A 113 -1.17 20.98 -6.65
C GLU A 113 -1.21 20.16 -5.34
N ILE A 114 -0.20 19.32 -5.07
CA ILE A 114 -0.18 18.51 -3.84
C ILE A 114 0.01 19.39 -2.60
N THR A 115 1.00 20.28 -2.63
CA THR A 115 1.36 21.13 -1.49
C THR A 115 0.27 22.17 -1.17
N SER A 116 -0.52 22.60 -2.16
CA SER A 116 -1.68 23.47 -1.92
C SER A 116 -2.89 22.73 -1.32
N ARG A 117 -3.00 21.41 -1.52
CA ARG A 117 -4.10 20.57 -1.02
C ARG A 117 -3.84 20.00 0.38
N VAL A 118 -2.63 19.50 0.61
CA VAL A 118 -2.27 18.73 1.81
C VAL A 118 -1.42 19.60 2.73
N ALA A 119 -2.02 20.10 3.80
CA ALA A 119 -1.41 21.14 4.64
C ALA A 119 -0.08 20.74 5.31
N SER A 120 0.14 19.45 5.59
CA SER A 120 1.41 18.96 6.16
C SER A 120 2.54 18.88 5.13
N MET A 121 2.23 18.83 3.83
CA MET A 121 3.22 18.67 2.78
C MET A 121 3.74 20.05 2.33
N GLU A 122 4.77 20.55 3.00
CA GLU A 122 5.42 21.81 2.59
C GLU A 122 6.27 21.65 1.31
N LYS A 123 6.86 20.47 1.12
CA LYS A 123 7.69 20.10 -0.03
C LYS A 123 7.47 18.63 -0.37
N VAL A 124 7.63 18.28 -1.64
CA VAL A 124 7.45 16.91 -2.12
C VAL A 124 8.60 16.47 -3.01
N ARG A 125 8.79 15.15 -3.09
CA ARG A 125 9.64 14.47 -4.07
C ARG A 125 8.88 13.27 -4.63
N PHE A 126 8.85 13.13 -5.94
CA PHE A 126 8.17 12.00 -6.59
C PHE A 126 9.03 10.74 -6.59
N THR A 127 8.35 9.60 -6.53
CA THR A 127 8.92 8.25 -6.63
C THR A 127 8.13 7.44 -7.66
N ASN A 128 8.61 6.25 -7.99
CA ASN A 128 7.97 5.38 -8.98
C ASN A 128 6.92 4.45 -8.34
N SER A 129 6.85 4.38 -7.02
CA SER A 129 5.88 3.57 -6.28
C SER A 129 5.68 4.05 -4.85
N GLY A 130 4.59 3.60 -4.21
CA GLY A 130 4.37 3.78 -2.78
C GLY A 130 5.46 3.11 -1.92
N SER A 131 5.93 1.93 -2.31
CA SER A 131 7.07 1.26 -1.64
C SER A 131 8.34 2.12 -1.64
N GLU A 132 8.63 2.81 -2.76
CA GLU A 132 9.75 3.75 -2.83
C GLU A 132 9.51 5.01 -1.99
N ALA A 133 8.27 5.50 -1.92
CA ALA A 133 7.94 6.65 -1.08
C ALA A 133 8.22 6.34 0.40
N VAL A 134 7.76 5.19 0.89
CA VAL A 134 8.04 4.69 2.25
C VAL A 134 9.53 4.49 2.48
N LEU A 135 10.25 3.91 1.51
CA LEU A 135 11.71 3.76 1.58
C LEU A 135 12.41 5.09 1.79
N TYR A 136 12.09 6.12 1.00
CA TYR A 136 12.73 7.43 1.13
C TYR A 136 12.29 8.19 2.38
N ALA A 137 11.03 8.06 2.80
CA ALA A 137 10.54 8.67 4.04
C ALA A 137 11.30 8.13 5.26
N ILE A 138 11.44 6.81 5.38
CA ILE A 138 12.23 6.18 6.47
C ILE A 138 13.70 6.60 6.39
N ARG A 139 14.30 6.63 5.19
CA ARG A 139 15.70 7.08 5.03
C ARG A 139 15.89 8.54 5.44
N LEU A 140 14.94 9.40 5.11
CA LEU A 140 14.96 10.81 5.50
C LEU A 140 14.82 10.95 7.02
N ALA A 141 13.89 10.22 7.64
CA ALA A 141 13.72 10.23 9.09
C ALA A 141 14.99 9.76 9.82
N ARG A 142 15.62 8.67 9.34
CA ARG A 142 16.91 8.20 9.88
C ARG A 142 18.00 9.26 9.75
N HIS A 143 18.07 9.96 8.63
CA HIS A 143 19.04 11.04 8.44
C HIS A 143 18.77 12.23 9.37
N ALA A 144 17.51 12.64 9.51
CA ALA A 144 17.11 13.79 10.32
C ALA A 144 17.34 13.56 11.81
N THR A 145 17.08 12.33 12.29
CA THR A 145 17.17 11.99 13.72
C THR A 145 18.52 11.37 14.13
N GLY A 146 19.27 10.81 13.17
CA GLY A 146 20.49 10.02 13.44
C GLY A 146 20.21 8.65 14.07
N ARG A 147 18.95 8.21 14.08
CA ARG A 147 18.49 6.98 14.73
C ARG A 147 18.29 5.85 13.71
N PRO A 148 18.60 4.58 14.04
CA PRO A 148 18.50 3.48 13.08
C PRO A 148 17.11 2.82 13.03
N ASP A 149 16.40 2.76 14.16
CA ASP A 149 15.22 1.91 14.30
C ASP A 149 13.96 2.55 13.72
N VAL A 150 12.92 1.75 13.52
CA VAL A 150 11.58 2.19 13.10
C VAL A 150 10.54 1.52 13.99
N ILE A 151 9.49 2.25 14.36
CA ILE A 151 8.29 1.70 14.99
C ILE A 151 7.22 1.55 13.91
N LYS A 152 6.52 0.43 13.87
CA LYS A 152 5.37 0.22 12.99
C LYS A 152 4.19 -0.42 13.71
N VAL A 153 2.99 -0.19 13.17
CA VAL A 153 1.78 -0.80 13.71
C VAL A 153 1.58 -2.21 13.14
N GLU A 154 1.23 -3.17 13.99
CA GLU A 154 0.94 -4.56 13.62
C GLU A 154 -0.14 -4.65 12.53
N GLY A 155 0.06 -5.47 11.51
CA GLY A 155 -0.87 -5.64 10.40
C GLY A 155 -0.80 -4.56 9.32
N GLY A 156 0.01 -3.51 9.53
CA GLY A 156 0.21 -2.45 8.54
C GLY A 156 1.04 -2.92 7.35
N TYR A 157 0.57 -2.59 6.14
CA TYR A 157 1.24 -2.87 4.87
C TYR A 157 1.74 -1.55 4.24
N HIS A 158 3.07 -1.39 4.20
CA HIS A 158 3.73 -0.18 3.71
C HIS A 158 4.61 -0.45 2.47
N GLY A 159 4.22 -1.44 1.65
CA GLY A 159 4.99 -1.86 0.49
C GLY A 159 6.16 -2.80 0.81
N GLY A 160 6.95 -3.14 -0.20
CA GLY A 160 7.92 -4.25 -0.17
C GLY A 160 9.31 -3.94 0.42
N ASN A 161 9.47 -2.87 1.19
CA ASN A 161 10.75 -2.54 1.82
C ASN A 161 10.98 -3.39 3.09
N GLU A 162 12.15 -3.98 3.25
CA GLU A 162 12.51 -4.87 4.35
C GLU A 162 12.18 -4.29 5.75
N SER A 163 12.44 -3.00 5.99
CA SER A 163 12.18 -2.35 7.30
C SER A 163 10.68 -2.27 7.66
N VAL A 164 9.77 -2.55 6.72
CA VAL A 164 8.33 -2.54 6.96
C VAL A 164 7.68 -3.90 6.68
N GLN A 165 8.47 -4.91 6.30
CA GLN A 165 8.05 -6.30 6.05
C GLN A 165 8.12 -7.17 7.33
N VAL A 166 7.87 -6.56 8.48
CA VAL A 166 7.78 -7.23 9.79
C VAL A 166 6.33 -7.12 10.28
N SER A 167 5.68 -8.22 10.64
CA SER A 167 4.29 -8.26 11.13
C SER A 167 3.29 -7.54 10.20
N VAL A 168 3.38 -7.79 8.89
CA VAL A 168 2.41 -7.28 7.88
C VAL A 168 1.07 -8.01 7.93
N LYS A 169 0.97 -9.10 8.69
CA LYS A 169 -0.27 -9.81 9.01
C LYS A 169 -0.49 -9.72 10.52
N ARG A 170 -1.76 -9.58 10.93
CA ARG A 170 -2.15 -9.67 12.34
C ARG A 170 -2.16 -11.13 12.76
N LEU A 171 -1.53 -11.44 13.88
CA LEU A 171 -1.49 -12.81 14.42
C LEU A 171 -2.55 -13.03 15.51
N GLY A 172 -3.28 -11.97 15.87
CA GLY A 172 -4.22 -11.94 16.98
C GLY A 172 -3.53 -11.51 18.28
N ALA A 173 -4.31 -11.01 19.24
CA ALA A 173 -3.83 -10.41 20.48
C ALA A 173 -2.91 -11.33 21.33
N ASP A 174 -2.98 -12.64 21.11
CA ASP A 174 -2.22 -13.64 21.88
C ASP A 174 -0.78 -13.85 21.37
N GLN A 175 -0.38 -13.24 20.24
CA GLN A 175 0.97 -13.37 19.66
C GLN A 175 1.53 -12.04 19.10
N PRO A 176 1.79 -11.03 19.94
CA PRO A 176 2.45 -9.79 19.51
C PRO A 176 3.96 -10.05 19.34
N ALA A 177 4.34 -10.77 18.29
CA ALA A 177 5.74 -10.94 17.92
C ALA A 177 6.04 -10.13 16.66
N ALA A 178 7.19 -9.44 16.66
CA ALA A 178 7.79 -8.92 15.44
C ALA A 178 8.18 -10.10 14.54
N LEU A 179 7.31 -10.47 13.61
CA LEU A 179 7.54 -11.60 12.71
C LEU A 179 7.98 -11.09 11.34
N PRO A 180 9.27 -11.23 10.96
CA PRO A 180 9.70 -10.91 9.61
C PRO A 180 9.01 -11.82 8.59
N GLU A 181 8.63 -11.26 7.44
CA GLU A 181 8.27 -12.06 6.28
C GLU A 181 9.48 -12.86 5.77
N GLU A 182 9.21 -13.97 5.06
CA GLU A 182 10.27 -14.84 4.55
C GLU A 182 11.27 -14.07 3.67
N GLY A 183 12.56 -14.22 3.96
CA GLY A 183 13.64 -13.56 3.23
C GLY A 183 14.10 -12.22 3.83
N VAL A 184 13.42 -11.67 4.84
CA VAL A 184 13.90 -10.48 5.57
C VAL A 184 15.01 -10.90 6.56
N PRO A 185 16.22 -10.30 6.51
CA PRO A 185 17.29 -10.62 7.44
C PRO A 185 16.95 -10.23 8.88
N GLU A 186 17.37 -11.05 9.85
CA GLU A 186 17.20 -10.77 11.29
C GLU A 186 17.76 -9.41 11.71
N SER A 187 18.87 -8.99 11.10
CA SER A 187 19.48 -7.68 11.36
C SER A 187 18.59 -6.50 10.96
N VAL A 188 17.68 -6.69 9.99
CA VAL A 188 16.70 -5.66 9.59
C VAL A 188 15.45 -5.77 10.46
N ALA A 189 15.00 -7.01 10.73
CA ALA A 189 13.85 -7.27 11.57
C ALA A 189 14.02 -6.72 12.99
N SER A 190 15.20 -6.92 13.59
CA SER A 190 15.54 -6.44 14.95
C SER A 190 15.64 -4.92 15.09
N ALA A 191 15.72 -4.18 13.98
CA ALA A 191 15.65 -2.71 13.95
C ALA A 191 14.21 -2.19 13.75
N THR A 192 13.21 -3.07 13.82
CA THR A 192 11.79 -2.73 13.63
C THR A 192 10.98 -3.15 14.86
N HIS A 193 10.49 -2.16 15.59
CA HIS A 193 9.65 -2.36 16.78
C HIS A 193 8.18 -2.36 16.38
N VAL A 194 7.41 -3.35 16.81
CA VAL A 194 6.00 -3.51 16.45
C VAL A 194 5.12 -3.11 17.63
N ILE A 195 4.14 -2.23 17.39
CA ILE A 195 3.12 -1.85 18.36
C ILE A 195 1.74 -2.41 17.98
N PRO A 196 0.89 -2.77 18.96
CA PRO A 196 -0.42 -3.35 18.69
C PRO A 196 -1.38 -2.31 18.09
N PHE A 197 -2.24 -2.74 17.17
CA PHE A 197 -3.22 -1.87 16.49
C PHE A 197 -4.43 -1.53 17.37
N ASP A 198 -4.79 -2.40 18.31
CA ASP A 198 -6.03 -2.36 19.09
C ASP A 198 -5.84 -2.12 20.60
N ASP A 199 -4.61 -1.84 21.04
CA ASP A 199 -4.29 -1.53 22.43
C ASP A 199 -3.49 -0.21 22.51
N ILE A 200 -4.17 0.86 22.93
CA ILE A 200 -3.58 2.21 23.02
C ILE A 200 -2.52 2.27 24.12
N ASP A 201 -2.79 1.69 25.29
CA ASP A 201 -1.92 1.80 26.45
C ASP A 201 -0.60 1.07 26.18
N GLU A 202 -0.69 -0.12 25.60
CA GLU A 202 0.49 -0.90 25.23
C GLU A 202 1.27 -0.26 24.09
N ALA A 203 0.59 0.28 23.07
CA ALA A 203 1.24 1.02 22.00
C ALA A 203 2.02 2.23 22.53
N VAL A 204 1.42 3.03 23.41
CA VAL A 204 2.08 4.19 24.03
C VAL A 204 3.26 3.75 24.91
N ARG A 205 3.11 2.67 25.69
CA ARG A 205 4.20 2.11 26.51
C ARG A 205 5.41 1.73 25.64
N LEU A 206 5.18 0.97 24.57
CA LEU A 206 6.24 0.51 23.65
C LEU A 206 6.89 1.68 22.90
N ILE A 207 6.12 2.70 22.50
CA ILE A 207 6.70 3.93 21.93
C ILE A 207 7.59 4.63 22.96
N GLY A 208 7.18 4.68 24.24
CA GLY A 208 8.01 5.22 25.31
C GLY A 208 9.34 4.47 25.51
N GLU A 209 9.34 3.15 25.32
CA GLU A 209 10.53 2.31 25.47
C GLU A 209 11.49 2.40 24.27
N HIS A 210 10.95 2.43 23.06
CA HIS A 210 11.73 2.31 21.82
C HIS A 210 11.87 3.63 21.03
N GLY A 211 11.10 4.66 21.37
CA GLY A 211 11.05 5.90 20.62
C GLY A 211 12.39 6.63 20.58
N ALA A 212 13.14 6.64 21.69
CA ALA A 212 14.44 7.30 21.76
C ALA A 212 15.50 6.70 20.80
N THR A 213 15.35 5.43 20.38
CA THR A 213 16.23 4.77 19.40
C THR A 213 15.62 4.70 18.00
N SER A 214 14.36 5.11 17.86
CA SER A 214 13.60 5.03 16.61
C SER A 214 13.58 6.37 15.88
N ALA A 215 13.84 6.31 14.58
CA ALA A 215 13.79 7.46 13.69
C ALA A 215 12.36 7.88 13.37
N ALA A 216 11.48 6.90 13.16
CA ALA A 216 10.11 7.14 12.78
C ALA A 216 9.16 6.09 13.35
N LEU A 217 7.92 6.52 13.57
CA LEU A 217 6.72 5.71 13.68
C LEU A 217 5.99 5.78 12.35
N ILE A 218 5.74 4.64 11.70
CA ILE A 218 4.94 4.57 10.47
C ILE A 218 3.58 3.92 10.74
N VAL A 219 2.52 4.53 10.22
CA VAL A 219 1.13 4.07 10.43
C VAL A 219 0.21 4.39 9.25
N GLU A 220 -0.62 3.44 8.86
CA GLU A 220 -1.78 3.68 7.99
C GLU A 220 -2.95 4.24 8.84
N PRO A 221 -3.60 5.35 8.46
CA PRO A 221 -4.80 5.83 9.17
C PRO A 221 -5.95 4.81 9.17
N ILE A 222 -6.06 4.04 8.09
CA ILE A 222 -6.97 2.91 7.91
C ILE A 222 -6.16 1.81 7.23
N GLN A 223 -6.00 0.64 7.87
CA GLN A 223 -5.25 -0.47 7.29
C GLN A 223 -6.01 -1.06 6.10
N GLY A 224 -5.54 -0.77 4.89
CA GLY A 224 -6.20 -1.21 3.66
C GLY A 224 -6.05 -2.71 3.47
N PHE A 225 -4.82 -3.23 3.59
CA PHE A 225 -4.54 -4.66 3.43
C PHE A 225 -5.24 -5.52 4.48
N GLY A 226 -5.44 -4.99 5.69
CA GLY A 226 -6.20 -5.63 6.77
C GLY A 226 -7.71 -5.74 6.51
N GLY A 227 -8.22 -5.23 5.38
CA GLY A 227 -9.65 -5.24 5.06
C GLY A 227 -10.37 -3.94 5.40
N GLY A 228 -9.66 -2.80 5.43
CA GLY A 228 -10.23 -1.49 5.77
C GLY A 228 -10.43 -1.29 7.27
N LEU A 229 -9.50 -1.82 8.09
CA LEU A 229 -9.58 -1.75 9.54
C LEU A 229 -9.29 -0.33 10.02
N ARG A 230 -10.19 0.19 10.87
CA ARG A 230 -10.02 1.47 11.54
C ARG A 230 -9.49 1.23 12.95
N PRO A 231 -8.49 2.00 13.40
CA PRO A 231 -8.00 1.87 14.76
C PRO A 231 -9.06 2.35 15.76
N PRO A 232 -8.93 2.01 17.05
CA PRO A 232 -9.78 2.55 18.10
C PRO A 232 -9.78 4.09 18.11
N GLU A 233 -10.87 4.69 18.59
CA GLU A 233 -10.94 6.14 18.77
C GLU A 233 -9.79 6.64 19.67
N GLY A 234 -9.17 7.75 19.29
CA GLY A 234 -8.02 8.32 20.01
C GLY A 234 -6.67 7.62 19.78
N TYR A 235 -6.63 6.45 19.13
CA TYR A 235 -5.40 5.69 18.93
C TYR A 235 -4.33 6.49 18.15
N LEU A 236 -4.70 7.05 17.00
CA LEU A 236 -3.76 7.80 16.15
C LEU A 236 -3.22 9.05 16.85
N GLU A 237 -4.05 9.74 17.64
CA GLU A 237 -3.63 10.90 18.44
C GLU A 237 -2.66 10.48 19.55
N ALA A 238 -2.96 9.40 20.26
CA ALA A 238 -2.14 8.88 21.36
C ALA A 238 -0.74 8.45 20.88
N ILE A 239 -0.65 7.68 19.79
CA ILE A 239 0.66 7.23 19.27
C ILE A 239 1.46 8.39 18.68
N SER A 240 0.79 9.35 18.03
CA SER A 240 1.46 10.53 17.46
C SER A 240 2.04 11.40 18.58
N LYS A 241 1.27 11.59 19.66
CA LYS A 241 1.74 12.30 20.85
C LYS A 241 2.92 11.57 21.50
N ALA A 242 2.84 10.25 21.69
CA ALA A 242 3.91 9.47 22.28
C ALA A 242 5.20 9.50 21.42
N ALA A 243 5.05 9.47 20.10
CA ALA A 243 6.17 9.62 19.17
C ALA A 243 6.83 11.01 19.32
N ALA A 244 6.03 12.08 19.33
CA ALA A 244 6.51 13.44 19.54
C ALA A 244 7.25 13.60 20.88
N ASP A 245 6.72 13.03 21.96
CA ASP A 245 7.32 13.08 23.31
C ASP A 245 8.71 12.40 23.38
N THR A 246 9.04 11.52 22.41
CA THR A 246 10.35 10.84 22.30
C THR A 246 11.25 11.39 21.17
N GLY A 247 10.76 12.38 20.41
CA GLY A 247 11.43 12.91 19.22
C GLY A 247 11.47 11.93 18.04
N THR A 248 10.54 10.97 18.02
CA THR A 248 10.31 10.05 16.90
C THR A 248 9.41 10.76 15.88
N LEU A 249 9.80 10.77 14.60
CA LEU A 249 8.97 11.38 13.54
C LEU A 249 7.77 10.51 13.19
N VAL A 250 6.63 11.10 12.88
CA VAL A 250 5.40 10.39 12.50
C VAL A 250 5.23 10.39 11.00
N ILE A 251 5.42 9.22 10.38
CA ILE A 251 5.13 8.99 8.95
C ILE A 251 3.70 8.44 8.83
N LEU A 252 2.79 9.26 8.32
CA LEU A 252 1.43 8.84 8.01
C LEU A 252 1.36 8.27 6.59
N ASP A 253 1.17 6.96 6.46
CA ASP A 253 1.05 6.29 5.17
C ASP A 253 -0.35 6.49 4.58
N GLU A 254 -0.46 7.50 3.71
CA GLU A 254 -1.69 7.85 3.00
C GLU A 254 -1.72 7.33 1.56
N ILE A 255 -0.93 6.30 1.18
CA ILE A 255 -0.93 5.74 -0.19
C ILE A 255 -2.36 5.42 -0.67
N GLN A 256 -3.20 4.90 0.22
CA GLN A 256 -4.62 4.66 -0.08
C GLN A 256 -5.53 5.74 0.49
N THR A 257 -5.25 6.26 1.68
CA THR A 257 -6.20 7.12 2.41
C THR A 257 -6.20 8.58 1.97
N LEU A 258 -5.23 9.02 1.16
CA LEU A 258 -5.19 10.40 0.64
C LEU A 258 -6.48 10.76 -0.11
N ARG A 259 -7.15 9.76 -0.69
CA ARG A 259 -8.40 9.95 -1.45
C ARG A 259 -9.64 10.27 -0.61
N TYR A 260 -9.57 10.17 0.73
CA TYR A 260 -10.76 10.28 1.58
C TYR A 260 -11.27 11.71 1.75
N ALA A 261 -10.40 12.71 1.57
CA ALA A 261 -10.76 14.12 1.57
C ALA A 261 -9.81 14.90 0.67
N TYR A 262 -10.14 16.17 0.39
CA TYR A 262 -9.36 17.01 -0.54
C TYR A 262 -7.88 17.15 -0.13
N GLY A 263 -7.61 17.27 1.17
CA GLY A 263 -6.26 17.30 1.76
C GLY A 263 -5.85 16.00 2.46
N GLY A 264 -6.41 14.85 2.08
CA GLY A 264 -6.12 13.56 2.72
C GLY A 264 -6.94 13.27 3.96
N ILE A 265 -6.92 12.02 4.44
CA ILE A 265 -7.67 11.67 5.65
C ILE A 265 -7.16 12.43 6.87
N GLN A 266 -5.87 12.80 6.89
CA GLN A 266 -5.27 13.64 7.92
C GLN A 266 -6.01 14.95 8.15
N GLN A 267 -6.57 15.57 7.10
CA GLN A 267 -7.40 16.77 7.21
C GLN A 267 -8.65 16.50 8.05
N THR A 268 -9.28 15.35 7.85
CA THR A 268 -10.52 14.97 8.55
C THR A 268 -10.24 14.54 9.99
N LEU A 269 -9.08 13.92 10.22
CA LEU A 269 -8.64 13.47 11.54
C LEU A 269 -7.95 14.57 12.36
N GLY A 270 -7.68 15.74 11.77
CA GLY A 270 -6.94 16.82 12.45
C GLY A 270 -5.48 16.45 12.77
N LEU A 271 -4.90 15.51 12.04
CA LEU A 271 -3.52 15.07 12.22
C LEU A 271 -2.59 15.89 11.33
N THR A 272 -1.41 16.22 11.84
CA THR A 272 -0.31 16.84 11.07
C THR A 272 0.93 15.97 11.26
N PRO A 273 1.19 15.00 10.37
CA PRO A 273 2.43 14.22 10.40
C PRO A 273 3.66 15.09 10.11
N ASP A 274 4.84 14.56 10.43
CA ASP A 274 6.15 15.18 10.16
C ASP A 274 6.62 14.94 8.72
#